data_AF-A0A4Q9KYZ4-F1
#
_entry.id   AF-A0A4Q9KYZ4-F1
#
_cell.length_a   1.000
_cell.length_b   1.000
_cell.length_c   1.000
_cell.angle_alpha   90.00
_cell.angle_beta   90.00
_cell.angle_gamma   90.00
#
_symmetry.space_group_name_H-M   'P 1'
#
loop_
_entity.id
_entity.type
_entity.pdbx_description
1 polymer ?
#
loop_
_entity_poly.entity_id
_entity_poly.type
_entity_poly.pdbx_seq_one_letter_code
_entity_poly.pdbx_strand_id
1 'polypeptide(L)'
;MSKPTFAKEKLFPQQIGVYINPLKKADDPSQPKRFYKEIRGFKTPETAINGTYFDKKCPFTGNVTVRGRIFKGEVIRMKMDKTITVVKKYLHYVPKYKRYERRNTKFSVHMSPCFHGLINIGDSVTCAEVRPLSRTKKFVIVDFEKKKVKTDKFKILSH
;
A
#
# COMPACT_ATOMS: atom_id res chain seq x y z
N MET A 1 -12.20 -19.40 -1.69
CA MET A 1 -11.34 -18.43 -2.39
C MET A 1 -12.23 -17.53 -3.24
N SER A 2 -12.25 -16.22 -2.99
CA SER A 2 -13.02 -15.30 -3.83
C SER A 2 -12.48 -15.34 -5.26
N LYS A 3 -13.37 -15.57 -6.24
CA LYS A 3 -13.00 -15.49 -7.67
C LYS A 3 -12.33 -14.13 -7.92
N PRO A 4 -11.22 -14.05 -8.67
CA PRO A 4 -10.63 -12.77 -9.01
C PRO A 4 -11.67 -12.02 -9.85
N THR A 5 -12.18 -10.90 -9.32
CA THR A 5 -13.22 -10.09 -9.97
C THR A 5 -12.60 -9.28 -11.11
N PHE A 6 -12.21 -9.97 -12.18
CA PHE A 6 -11.71 -9.39 -13.42
C PHE A 6 -12.79 -8.65 -14.23
N ALA A 7 -14.06 -8.85 -13.89
CA ALA A 7 -15.22 -8.33 -14.60
C ALA A 7 -15.36 -6.79 -14.63
N LYS A 8 -14.49 -6.04 -13.93
CA LYS A 8 -14.55 -4.56 -13.92
C LYS A 8 -13.68 -3.88 -14.98
N GLU A 9 -12.68 -4.55 -15.52
CA GLU A 9 -11.74 -3.93 -16.46
C GLU A 9 -12.11 -4.29 -17.91
N LYS A 10 -12.07 -3.31 -18.81
CA LYS A 10 -12.49 -3.49 -20.22
C LYS A 10 -11.52 -4.33 -21.06
N LEU A 11 -10.35 -4.66 -20.53
CA LEU A 11 -9.25 -5.32 -21.23
C LEU A 11 -8.82 -6.56 -20.44
N PHE A 12 -8.37 -7.59 -21.15
CA PHE A 12 -7.82 -8.78 -20.51
C PHE A 12 -6.56 -8.41 -19.70
N PRO A 13 -6.48 -8.80 -18.42
CA PRO A 13 -5.41 -8.39 -17.53
C PRO A 13 -4.14 -9.20 -17.80
N GLN A 14 -3.07 -8.53 -18.22
CA GLN A 14 -1.74 -9.09 -18.38
C GLN A 14 -0.70 -8.22 -17.67
N GLN A 15 0.33 -8.86 -17.11
CA GLN A 15 1.47 -8.16 -16.53
C GLN A 15 2.50 -7.85 -17.61
N ILE A 16 3.12 -6.68 -17.51
CA ILE A 16 4.18 -6.27 -18.44
C ILE A 16 5.38 -7.18 -18.21
N GLY A 17 5.90 -7.80 -19.27
CA GLY A 17 7.06 -8.69 -19.20
C GLY A 17 6.74 -10.12 -18.73
N VAL A 18 5.46 -10.46 -18.50
CA VAL A 18 5.04 -11.83 -18.19
C VAL A 18 4.21 -12.35 -19.36
N TYR A 19 4.76 -13.31 -20.10
CA TYR A 19 4.04 -14.02 -21.15
C TYR A 19 3.59 -15.38 -20.62
N ILE A 20 2.28 -15.62 -20.68
CA ILE A 20 1.68 -16.92 -20.36
C ILE A 20 1.39 -17.60 -21.70
N ASN A 21 2.07 -18.71 -21.98
CA ASN A 21 1.80 -19.47 -23.19
C ASN A 21 0.45 -20.19 -23.06
N PRO A 22 -0.55 -19.89 -23.92
CA PRO A 22 -1.89 -20.49 -23.81
C PRO A 22 -1.92 -21.99 -24.10
N LEU A 23 -0.86 -22.55 -24.72
CA LEU A 23 -0.76 -23.97 -25.04
C LEU A 23 -0.28 -24.83 -23.87
N LYS A 24 0.30 -24.20 -22.84
CA LYS A 24 0.79 -24.90 -21.64
C LYS A 24 -0.29 -24.97 -20.56
N LYS A 25 -0.19 -25.95 -19.66
CA LYS A 25 -1.12 -26.05 -18.52
C LYS A 25 -0.84 -24.93 -17.53
N ALA A 26 -1.88 -24.47 -16.84
CA ALA A 26 -1.79 -23.38 -15.88
C ALA A 26 -0.81 -23.67 -14.72
N ASP A 27 -0.72 -24.94 -14.31
CA ASP A 27 0.09 -25.39 -13.18
C ASP A 27 1.53 -25.76 -13.58
N ASP A 28 1.92 -25.59 -14.85
CA ASP A 28 3.25 -25.97 -15.32
C ASP A 28 4.35 -25.12 -14.62
N PRO A 29 5.33 -25.73 -13.95
CA PRO A 29 6.37 -25.02 -13.20
C PRO A 29 7.31 -24.20 -14.09
N SER A 30 7.34 -24.49 -15.40
CA SER A 30 8.07 -23.72 -16.41
C SER A 30 7.48 -22.34 -16.68
N GLN A 31 6.23 -22.08 -16.29
CA GLN A 31 5.57 -20.79 -16.53
C GLN A 31 5.87 -19.78 -15.41
N PRO A 32 6.28 -18.53 -15.74
CA PRO A 32 6.44 -17.49 -14.73
C PRO A 32 5.07 -17.10 -14.16
N LYS A 33 4.83 -17.45 -12.88
CA LYS A 33 3.51 -17.29 -12.26
C LYS A 33 3.10 -15.81 -12.10
N ARG A 34 4.05 -14.94 -11.75
CA ARG A 34 3.79 -13.51 -11.47
C ARG A 34 5.08 -12.71 -11.40
N PHE A 35 5.08 -11.51 -11.96
CA PHE A 35 6.16 -10.54 -11.76
C PHE A 35 5.99 -9.77 -10.45
N TYR A 36 7.08 -9.67 -9.69
CA TYR A 36 7.22 -8.82 -8.53
C TYR A 36 8.66 -8.31 -8.44
N LYS A 37 8.86 -7.20 -7.73
CA LYS A 37 10.18 -6.62 -7.46
C LYS A 37 10.29 -6.11 -6.04
N GLU A 38 11.48 -6.20 -5.49
CA GLU A 38 11.84 -5.52 -4.24
C GLU A 38 12.06 -4.03 -4.49
N ILE A 39 11.84 -3.24 -3.45
CA ILE A 39 11.83 -1.77 -3.56
C ILE A 39 12.71 -1.22 -2.46
N ARG A 40 13.72 -0.41 -2.81
CA ARG A 40 14.56 0.41 -1.91
C ARG A 40 14.51 0.07 -0.40
N GLY A 41 14.96 -1.13 -0.02
CA GLY A 41 15.07 -1.59 1.38
C GLY A 41 13.82 -2.19 2.02
N PHE A 42 12.72 -2.32 1.27
CA PHE A 42 11.47 -2.95 1.68
C PHE A 42 11.29 -4.29 0.96
N LYS A 43 10.95 -5.31 1.75
CA LYS A 43 10.61 -6.64 1.25
C LYS A 43 9.25 -6.62 0.58
N THR A 44 9.09 -7.44 -0.45
CA THR A 44 7.78 -7.69 -1.07
C THR A 44 6.89 -8.45 -0.10
N PRO A 45 5.66 -7.98 0.18
CA PRO A 45 4.75 -8.72 1.04
C PRO A 45 4.29 -10.01 0.34
N GLU A 46 4.05 -11.07 1.12
CA GLU A 46 3.59 -12.36 0.61
C GLU A 46 2.28 -12.24 -0.18
N THR A 47 1.41 -11.33 0.25
CA THR A 47 0.15 -11.00 -0.45
C THR A 47 0.37 -10.40 -1.84
N ALA A 48 1.54 -9.81 -2.11
CA ALA A 48 1.90 -9.36 -3.45
C ALA A 48 2.43 -10.50 -4.33
N ILE A 49 3.16 -11.46 -3.76
CA ILE A 49 3.73 -12.62 -4.47
C ILE A 49 2.64 -13.62 -4.84
N ASN A 50 1.79 -13.98 -3.87
CA ASN A 50 0.75 -14.99 -4.04
C ASN A 50 -0.60 -14.40 -4.51
N GLY A 51 -0.72 -13.08 -4.55
CA GLY A 51 -1.94 -12.38 -4.93
C GLY A 51 -2.27 -12.52 -6.42
N THR A 52 -3.56 -12.48 -6.76
CA THR A 52 -4.06 -12.56 -8.14
C THR A 52 -4.53 -11.22 -8.71
N TYR A 53 -4.32 -10.11 -7.98
CA TYR A 53 -4.74 -8.77 -8.42
C TYR A 53 -3.83 -8.21 -9.51
N PHE A 54 -4.37 -7.31 -10.34
CA PHE A 54 -3.64 -6.59 -11.37
C PHE A 54 -3.77 -5.09 -11.10
N ASP A 55 -2.64 -4.45 -10.79
CA ASP A 55 -2.58 -3.01 -10.62
C ASP A 55 -1.26 -2.46 -11.15
N LYS A 56 -1.35 -1.67 -12.22
CA LYS A 56 -0.18 -1.03 -12.85
C LYS A 56 0.50 -0.02 -11.92
N LYS A 57 -0.24 0.49 -10.91
CA LYS A 57 0.23 1.49 -9.94
C LYS A 57 0.83 0.86 -8.68
N CYS A 58 0.72 -0.46 -8.52
CA CYS A 58 1.37 -1.19 -7.43
C CYS A 58 2.89 -0.98 -7.49
N PRO A 59 3.55 -0.70 -6.36
CA PRO A 59 4.98 -0.46 -6.36
C PRO A 59 5.76 -1.79 -6.45
N PHE A 60 5.17 -2.92 -6.07
CA PHE A 60 5.81 -4.25 -6.05
C PHE A 60 5.59 -5.06 -7.34
N THR A 61 4.36 -5.14 -7.83
CA THR A 61 3.98 -5.97 -8.99
C THR A 61 3.72 -5.13 -10.25
N GLY A 62 3.89 -3.81 -10.15
CA GLY A 62 3.66 -2.87 -11.24
C GLY A 62 4.92 -2.12 -11.68
N ASN A 63 4.72 -1.19 -12.61
CA ASN A 63 5.80 -0.41 -13.23
C ASN A 63 6.09 0.92 -12.49
N VAL A 64 5.66 1.07 -11.23
CA VAL A 64 5.94 2.28 -10.44
C VAL A 64 7.27 2.10 -9.74
N THR A 65 8.16 3.09 -9.86
CA THR A 65 9.42 3.16 -9.13
C THR A 65 9.30 4.15 -7.99
N VAL A 66 9.83 3.76 -6.82
CA VAL A 66 9.86 4.60 -5.64
C VAL A 66 11.15 5.43 -5.65
N ARG A 67 11.04 6.72 -5.36
CA ARG A 67 12.14 7.68 -5.35
C ARG A 67 11.98 8.70 -4.23
N GLY A 68 12.96 9.57 -4.06
CA GLY A 68 12.83 10.75 -3.22
C GLY A 68 12.54 10.43 -1.75
N ARG A 69 11.56 11.14 -1.18
CA ARG A 69 11.27 11.16 0.25
C ARG A 69 10.38 9.99 0.68
N ILE A 70 10.65 9.46 1.87
CA ILE A 70 9.83 8.46 2.56
C ILE A 70 9.35 9.10 3.86
N PHE A 71 8.07 8.93 4.19
CA PHE A 71 7.52 9.43 5.44
C PHE A 71 6.54 8.44 6.05
N LYS A 72 6.47 8.43 7.38
CA LYS A 72 5.42 7.71 8.13
C LYS A 72 4.27 8.65 8.45
N GLY A 73 3.05 8.14 8.37
CA GLY A 73 1.84 8.89 8.68
C GLY A 73 0.70 7.98 9.13
N GLU A 74 -0.36 8.57 9.65
CA GLU A 74 -1.52 7.84 10.18
C GLU A 74 -2.66 7.82 9.16
N VAL A 75 -3.35 6.69 9.03
CA VAL A 75 -4.50 6.57 8.12
C VAL A 75 -5.74 7.22 8.76
N ILE A 76 -6.29 8.27 8.14
CA ILE A 76 -7.54 8.91 8.61
C ILE A 76 -8.77 8.35 7.89
N ARG A 77 -8.70 8.17 6.56
CA ARG A 77 -9.87 7.79 5.74
C ARG A 77 -9.53 6.73 4.71
N MET A 78 -10.40 5.73 4.57
CA MET A 78 -10.29 4.62 3.61
C MET A 78 -11.56 4.43 2.76
N LYS A 79 -12.26 5.52 2.41
CA LYS A 79 -13.57 5.44 1.71
C LYS A 79 -13.47 5.24 0.19
N MET A 80 -12.35 5.61 -0.42
CA MET A 80 -12.18 5.59 -1.88
C MET A 80 -11.46 4.32 -2.33
N ASP A 81 -11.76 3.87 -3.55
CA ASP A 81 -11.07 2.72 -4.12
C ASP A 81 -9.58 3.01 -4.36
N LYS A 82 -8.73 2.04 -4.01
CA LYS A 82 -7.25 2.05 -4.14
C LYS A 82 -6.57 3.34 -3.63
N THR A 83 -7.21 4.08 -2.72
CA THR A 83 -6.75 5.38 -2.23
C THR A 83 -7.09 5.57 -0.77
N ILE A 84 -6.09 5.94 0.01
CA ILE A 84 -6.27 6.30 1.41
C ILE A 84 -5.81 7.73 1.67
N THR A 85 -6.42 8.36 2.66
CA THR A 85 -5.97 9.68 3.14
C THR A 85 -5.09 9.48 4.36
N VAL A 86 -3.81 9.82 4.22
CA VAL A 86 -2.80 9.72 5.27
C VAL A 86 -2.52 11.11 5.82
N VAL A 87 -2.41 11.24 7.14
CA VAL A 87 -1.99 12.47 7.79
C VAL A 87 -0.57 12.36 8.31
N LYS A 88 0.22 13.39 8.01
CA LYS A 88 1.50 13.62 8.66
C LYS A 88 1.33 14.77 9.66
N LYS A 89 1.40 14.44 10.94
CA LYS A 89 1.43 15.41 12.04
C LYS A 89 2.89 15.81 12.27
N TYR A 90 3.17 17.11 12.37
CA TYR A 90 4.49 17.62 12.69
C TYR A 90 4.39 18.87 13.56
N LEU A 91 5.46 19.14 14.31
CA LEU A 91 5.59 20.35 15.10
C LEU A 91 6.33 21.40 14.26
N HIS A 92 5.78 22.61 14.22
CA HIS A 92 6.44 23.76 13.63
C HIS A 92 6.92 24.69 14.75
N TYR A 93 8.18 25.07 14.74
CA TYR A 93 8.76 25.97 15.73
C TYR A 93 8.48 27.41 15.33
N VAL A 94 7.96 28.23 16.26
CA VAL A 94 7.70 29.65 16.04
C VAL A 94 8.77 30.48 16.77
N PRO A 95 9.78 31.02 16.07
CA PRO A 95 10.96 31.63 16.70
C PRO A 95 10.62 32.81 17.62
N LYS A 96 9.67 33.67 17.20
CA LYS A 96 9.24 34.85 17.98
C LYS A 96 8.76 34.49 19.38
N TYR A 97 8.02 33.38 19.52
CA TYR A 97 7.43 32.97 20.80
C TYR A 97 8.18 31.83 21.49
N LYS A 98 9.25 31.31 20.86
CA LYS A 98 10.01 30.13 21.32
C LYS A 98 9.12 28.92 21.67
N ARG A 99 8.00 28.77 20.97
CA ARG A 99 6.99 27.70 21.19
C ARG A 99 6.80 26.87 19.92
N TYR A 100 6.31 25.64 20.09
CA TYR A 100 5.93 24.76 18.99
C TYR A 100 4.42 24.77 18.78
N GLU A 101 3.99 24.83 17.53
CA GLU A 101 2.60 24.62 17.14
C GLU A 101 2.42 23.26 16.45
N ARG A 102 1.26 22.64 16.63
CA ARG A 102 0.91 21.37 15.99
C ARG A 102 0.30 21.64 14.62
N ARG A 103 0.96 21.18 13.56
CA ARG A 103 0.44 21.23 12.18
C ARG A 103 0.16 19.82 11.65
N ASN A 104 -0.74 19.75 10.68
CA ASN A 104 -1.01 18.52 9.96
C ASN A 104 -1.06 18.77 8.45
N THR A 105 -0.67 17.76 7.68
CA THR A 105 -0.81 17.75 6.22
C THR A 105 -1.46 16.44 5.81
N LYS A 106 -2.41 16.51 4.88
CA LYS A 106 -3.15 15.36 4.37
C LYS A 106 -2.62 14.99 2.99
N PHE A 107 -2.36 13.71 2.79
CA PHE A 107 -1.89 13.16 1.53
C PHE A 107 -2.89 12.13 1.02
N SER A 108 -3.23 12.23 -0.27
CA SER A 108 -3.90 11.14 -0.98
C SER A 108 -2.85 10.15 -1.45
N VAL A 109 -2.84 8.96 -0.86
CA VAL A 109 -1.84 7.93 -1.10
C VAL A 109 -2.48 6.77 -1.83
N HIS A 110 -1.80 6.22 -2.83
CA HIS A 110 -2.26 5.02 -3.50
C HIS A 110 -2.03 3.80 -2.59
N MET A 111 -3.11 3.05 -2.35
CA MET A 111 -3.07 1.78 -1.64
C MET A 111 -3.12 0.65 -2.66
N SER A 112 -2.03 -0.09 -2.76
CA SER A 112 -1.99 -1.29 -3.60
C SER A 112 -2.91 -2.38 -3.02
N PRO A 113 -3.56 -3.20 -3.86
CA PRO A 113 -4.41 -4.29 -3.39
C PRO A 113 -3.69 -5.34 -2.52
N CYS A 114 -2.35 -5.42 -2.54
CA CYS A 114 -1.62 -6.29 -1.61
C CYS A 114 -1.84 -5.95 -0.13
N PHE A 115 -2.25 -4.72 0.18
CA PHE A 115 -2.52 -4.29 1.55
C PHE A 115 -4.02 -4.28 1.90
N HIS A 116 -4.87 -4.79 1.01
CA HIS A 116 -6.31 -4.83 1.23
C HIS A 116 -6.65 -5.76 2.41
N GLY A 117 -7.50 -5.29 3.33
CA GLY A 117 -7.88 -6.04 4.54
C GLY A 117 -6.82 -6.11 5.65
N LEU A 118 -5.60 -5.64 5.39
CA LEU A 118 -4.51 -5.62 6.38
C LEU A 118 -4.40 -4.28 7.11
N ILE A 119 -4.61 -3.19 6.36
CA ILE A 119 -4.54 -1.81 6.85
C ILE A 119 -5.93 -1.36 7.29
N ASN A 120 -6.02 -0.78 8.47
CA ASN A 120 -7.22 -0.16 9.02
C ASN A 120 -7.00 1.33 9.32
N ILE A 121 -8.09 2.02 9.65
CA ILE A 121 -8.05 3.42 10.08
C ILE A 121 -7.30 3.51 11.42
N GLY A 122 -6.37 4.45 11.52
CA GLY A 122 -5.51 4.66 12.70
C GLY A 122 -4.20 3.88 12.70
N ASP A 123 -3.97 3.02 11.70
CA ASP A 123 -2.67 2.38 11.52
C ASP A 123 -1.60 3.38 11.04
N SER A 124 -0.35 3.08 11.37
CA SER A 124 0.80 3.85 10.92
C SER A 124 1.29 3.26 9.60
N VAL A 125 1.34 4.07 8.55
CA VAL A 125 1.74 3.64 7.20
C VAL A 125 3.00 4.36 6.76
N THR A 126 3.92 3.62 6.16
CA THR A 126 5.12 4.14 5.51
C THR A 126 4.78 4.42 4.05
N CYS A 127 4.80 5.70 3.69
CA CYS A 127 4.52 6.20 2.36
C CYS A 127 5.81 6.64 1.69
N ALA A 128 5.97 6.30 0.41
CA ALA A 128 7.13 6.69 -0.36
C ALA A 128 6.73 7.49 -1.61
N GLU A 129 7.57 8.45 -1.97
CA GLU A 129 7.38 9.32 -3.11
C GLU A 129 7.58 8.58 -4.44
N VAL A 130 6.75 8.92 -5.41
CA VAL A 130 6.77 8.31 -6.75
C VAL A 130 6.56 9.39 -7.81
N ARG A 131 6.68 9.03 -9.09
CA ARG A 131 6.14 9.89 -10.16
C ARG A 131 4.63 10.10 -9.93
N PRO A 132 4.06 11.26 -10.29
CA PRO A 132 2.63 11.51 -10.12
C PRO A 132 1.77 10.41 -10.77
N LEU A 133 0.90 9.78 -9.98
CA LEU A 133 -0.03 8.73 -10.42
C LEU A 133 -1.43 9.27 -10.75
N SER A 134 -1.75 10.44 -10.21
CA SER A 134 -2.90 11.29 -10.53
C SER A 134 -2.59 12.73 -10.12
N ARG A 135 -3.57 13.64 -10.28
CA ARG A 135 -3.48 15.03 -9.83
C ARG A 135 -3.04 15.18 -8.36
N THR A 136 -3.58 14.36 -7.47
CA THR A 136 -3.31 14.42 -6.02
C THR A 136 -2.43 13.30 -5.50
N LYS A 137 -2.33 12.17 -6.22
CA LYS A 137 -1.58 10.99 -5.78
C LYS A 137 -0.13 11.05 -6.26
N LYS A 138 0.77 11.41 -5.35
CA LYS A 138 2.23 11.44 -5.57
C LYS A 138 3.00 10.47 -4.65
N PHE A 139 2.27 9.70 -3.86
CA PHE A 139 2.82 8.77 -2.88
C PHE A 139 2.11 7.42 -2.97
N VAL A 140 2.85 6.36 -2.61
CA VAL A 140 2.36 4.99 -2.53
C VAL A 140 2.72 4.40 -1.17
N ILE A 141 1.87 3.53 -0.64
CA ILE A 141 2.17 2.77 0.59
C ILE A 141 3.18 1.68 0.26
N VAL A 142 4.24 1.58 1.07
CA VAL A 142 5.27 0.54 0.94
C VAL A 142 5.26 -0.41 2.13
N ASP A 143 4.92 0.10 3.31
CA ASP A 143 4.88 -0.71 4.53
C ASP A 143 3.84 -0.17 5.51
N PHE A 144 3.43 -0.98 6.48
CA PHE A 144 2.49 -0.57 7.52
C PHE A 144 2.80 -1.24 8.86
N GLU A 145 2.49 -0.50 9.93
CA GLU A 145 2.59 -0.95 11.31
C GLU A 145 1.19 -0.86 11.92
N LYS A 146 0.69 -1.99 12.43
CA LYS A 146 -0.60 -2.03 13.13
C LYS A 146 -0.54 -1.17 14.38
N LYS A 147 -1.61 -0.43 14.65
CA LYS A 147 -1.75 0.37 15.87
C LYS A 147 -1.62 -0.54 17.10
N LYS A 148 -0.61 -0.29 17.93
CA LYS A 148 -0.48 -0.97 19.24
C LYS A 148 -1.64 -0.54 20.11
N VAL A 149 -2.57 -1.46 20.38
CA VAL A 149 -3.61 -1.26 21.38
C VAL A 149 -2.91 -1.28 22.74
N LYS A 150 -2.95 -0.16 23.48
CA LYS A 150 -2.53 -0.17 24.89
C LYS A 150 -3.52 -1.06 25.64
N THR A 151 -3.01 -2.18 26.09
CA THR A 151 -3.78 -3.27 26.66
C THR A 151 -4.15 -2.95 28.11
N ASP A 152 -5.09 -2.03 28.34
CA ASP A 152 -5.85 -2.02 29.59
C ASP A 152 -6.92 -3.09 29.49
N LYS A 153 -6.53 -4.35 29.24
CA LYS A 153 -7.48 -5.46 29.20
C LYS A 153 -7.83 -5.82 30.64
N PHE A 154 -9.10 -5.66 31.00
CA PHE A 154 -9.69 -6.49 32.03
C PHE A 154 -9.51 -7.94 31.58
N LYS A 155 -8.56 -8.66 32.19
CA LYS A 155 -8.46 -10.11 32.03
C LYS A 155 -9.71 -10.68 32.69
N ILE A 156 -10.63 -11.22 31.89
CA ILE A 156 -11.73 -12.00 32.44
C ILE A 156 -11.07 -13.25 33.04
N LEU A 157 -11.20 -13.43 34.35
CA LEU A 157 -10.80 -14.66 35.02
C LEU A 157 -11.77 -15.75 34.54
N SER A 158 -11.31 -16.68 33.72
CA SER A 158 -12.06 -17.90 33.43
C SER A 158 -12.03 -18.80 34.66
N HIS A 159 -13.21 -19.12 35.20
CA HIS A 159 -13.40 -20.17 36.20
C HIS A 159 -12.98 -21.54 35.66
#